data_AF-A0A843F7N0-F1
#
_entry.id   AF-A0A843F7N0-F1
#
_cell.length_a   1.000
_cell.length_b   1.000
_cell.length_c   1.000
_cell.angle_alpha   90.00
_cell.angle_beta   90.00
_cell.angle_gamma   90.00
#
_symmetry.space_group_name_H-M   'P 1'
#
loop_
_entity.id
_entity.type
_entity.pdbx_description
1 polymer ?
#
loop_
_entity_poly.entity_id
_entity_poly.type
_entity_poly.pdbx_seq_one_letter_code
_entity_poly.pdbx_strand_id
1 'polypeptide(L)'
;APKSNAACDAIFSAMKSVKEEPIGKIPPYLRDAHYSGAKDLGRGIGYKYPHNFEYNWVKQQYLPDELVGRTFYKLTENGYEKSIRAYFRRIGKM
;
A
#
# COMPACT_ATOMS: atom_id res chain seq x y z
N ALA A 1 11.15 4.84 26.63
CA ALA A 1 10.48 4.38 25.39
C ALA A 1 11.37 4.63 24.17
N PRO A 2 11.56 3.64 23.28
CA PRO A 2 12.22 3.82 21.98
C PRO A 2 11.57 4.96 21.17
N LYS A 3 12.36 5.68 20.38
CA LYS A 3 11.89 6.82 19.57
C LYS A 3 11.98 6.47 18.09
N SER A 4 10.94 6.81 17.34
CA SER A 4 10.91 6.75 15.88
C SER A 4 9.95 7.82 15.38
N ASN A 5 10.41 8.64 14.44
CA ASN A 5 9.57 9.55 13.66
C ASN A 5 9.25 8.97 12.26
N ALA A 6 9.60 7.71 11.98
CA ALA A 6 9.53 7.14 10.64
C ALA A 6 8.10 7.16 10.04
N ALA A 7 7.07 6.96 10.86
CA ALA A 7 5.69 7.06 10.42
C ALA A 7 5.30 8.51 10.08
N CYS A 8 5.78 9.48 10.86
CA CYS A 8 5.55 10.91 10.63
C CYS A 8 6.17 11.35 9.30
N ASP A 9 7.45 11.02 9.10
CA ASP A 9 8.18 11.34 7.87
C ASP A 9 7.56 10.65 6.64
N ALA A 10 7.07 9.42 6.79
CA ALA A 10 6.37 8.70 5.73
C ALA A 10 5.09 9.42 5.28
N ILE A 11 4.30 9.92 6.23
CA ILE A 11 3.09 10.71 5.94
C ILE A 11 3.46 12.00 5.25
N PHE A 12 4.46 12.74 5.75
CA PHE A 12 4.91 13.98 5.09
C PHE A 12 5.41 13.72 3.67
N SER A 13 6.16 12.65 3.45
CA SER A 13 6.64 12.25 2.13
C SER A 13 5.49 11.87 1.18
N ALA A 14 4.49 11.13 1.66
CA ALA A 14 3.31 10.79 0.86
C ALA A 14 2.49 12.04 0.50
N MET A 15 2.28 12.95 1.46
CA MET A 15 1.59 14.22 1.23
C MET A 15 2.33 15.12 0.24
N LYS A 16 3.67 15.11 0.26
CA LYS A 16 4.50 15.83 -0.70
C LYS A 16 4.36 15.25 -2.11
N SER A 17 4.39 13.91 -2.25
CA SER A 17 4.18 13.23 -3.53
C SER A 17 2.84 13.62 -4.17
N VAL A 18 1.75 13.68 -3.39
CA VAL A 18 0.43 14.13 -3.90
C VAL A 18 0.46 15.57 -4.44
N LYS A 19 1.30 16.45 -3.86
CA LYS A 19 1.38 17.86 -4.28
C LYS A 19 2.27 18.09 -5.50
N GLU A 20 3.31 17.28 -5.67
CA GLU A 20 4.41 17.56 -6.59
C GLU A 20 4.51 16.58 -7.76
N GLU A 21 3.93 15.38 -7.63
CA GLU A 21 4.06 14.31 -8.61
C GLU A 21 2.71 14.11 -9.35
N PRO A 22 2.71 13.67 -10.62
CA PRO A 22 1.48 13.38 -11.35
C PRO A 22 0.60 12.39 -10.57
N ILE A 23 -0.64 12.80 -10.30
CA ILE A 23 -1.61 11.92 -9.64
C ILE A 23 -2.06 10.88 -10.66
N GLY A 24 -1.52 9.68 -10.48
CA GLY A 24 -1.91 8.51 -11.24
C GLY A 24 -3.37 8.11 -11.04
N LYS A 25 -3.86 7.27 -11.95
CA LYS A 25 -5.21 6.70 -11.79
C LYS A 25 -5.22 5.61 -10.72
N ILE A 26 -6.32 5.53 -9.97
CA ILE A 26 -6.56 4.40 -9.07
C ILE A 26 -6.55 3.10 -9.92
N PRO A 27 -5.78 2.07 -9.54
CA PRO A 27 -5.82 0.76 -10.20
C PRO A 27 -7.26 0.25 -10.35
N PRO A 28 -7.70 -0.26 -11.52
CA PRO A 28 -9.11 -0.59 -11.77
C PRO A 28 -9.73 -1.55 -10.75
N TYR A 29 -8.96 -2.56 -10.31
CA TYR A 29 -9.37 -3.53 -9.30
C TYR A 29 -9.48 -2.96 -7.87
N LEU A 30 -9.01 -1.74 -7.62
CA LEU A 30 -9.21 -1.05 -6.33
C LEU A 30 -10.35 -0.03 -6.37
N ARG A 31 -10.92 0.23 -7.55
CA ARG A 31 -12.07 1.12 -7.67
C ARG A 31 -13.34 0.43 -7.19
N ASP A 32 -14.25 1.22 -6.65
CA ASP A 32 -15.54 0.72 -6.20
C ASP A 32 -16.28 -0.04 -7.31
N ALA A 33 -16.92 -1.15 -6.92
CA ALA A 33 -17.63 -2.07 -7.78
C ALA A 33 -19.13 -2.17 -7.45
N HIS A 34 -19.61 -1.42 -6.45
CA HIS A 34 -20.97 -1.58 -5.90
C HIS A 34 -22.06 -0.79 -6.63
N TYR A 35 -21.74 -0.03 -7.68
CA TYR A 35 -22.72 0.75 -8.45
C TYR A 35 -23.00 0.14 -9.83
N SER A 36 -24.18 0.43 -10.38
CA SER A 36 -24.62 -0.05 -11.69
C SER A 36 -23.66 0.42 -12.80
N GLY A 37 -23.19 -0.52 -13.63
CA GLY A 37 -22.23 -0.26 -14.72
C GLY A 37 -20.76 -0.38 -14.30
N ALA A 38 -20.45 -0.70 -13.04
CA ALA A 38 -19.06 -0.88 -12.61
C ALA A 38 -18.33 -2.01 -13.34
N LYS A 39 -19.04 -3.11 -13.64
CA LYS A 39 -18.49 -4.25 -14.41
C LYS A 39 -18.16 -3.86 -15.85
N ASP A 40 -19.04 -3.12 -16.51
CA ASP A 40 -18.84 -2.66 -17.89
C ASP A 40 -17.67 -1.66 -17.99
N LEU A 41 -17.42 -0.91 -16.92
CA LEU A 41 -16.28 -0.01 -16.76
C LEU A 41 -14.99 -0.72 -16.26
N GLY A 42 -15.01 -2.04 -16.12
CA GLY A 42 -13.87 -2.85 -15.64
C GLY A 42 -13.44 -2.56 -14.20
N ARG A 43 -14.32 -2.00 -13.36
CA ARG A 43 -13.99 -1.65 -11.97
C ARG A 43 -14.16 -2.85 -11.04
N GLY A 44 -13.23 -3.02 -10.11
CA GLY A 44 -13.19 -4.13 -9.15
C GLY A 44 -12.83 -5.50 -9.74
N ILE A 45 -12.74 -5.63 -11.07
CA ILE A 45 -12.36 -6.89 -11.73
C ILE A 45 -10.89 -7.17 -11.46
N GLY A 46 -10.58 -8.35 -10.90
CA GLY A 46 -9.23 -8.78 -10.59
C GLY A 46 -8.75 -8.41 -9.18
N TYR A 47 -9.61 -7.84 -8.34
CA TYR A 47 -9.28 -7.60 -6.93
C TYR A 47 -9.04 -8.91 -6.19
N LYS A 48 -7.85 -9.04 -5.61
CA LYS A 48 -7.51 -10.13 -4.70
C LYS A 48 -7.90 -9.75 -3.27
N TYR A 49 -8.88 -10.46 -2.72
CA TYR A 49 -9.31 -10.28 -1.33
C TYR A 49 -8.28 -10.87 -0.37
N PRO A 50 -7.55 -10.05 0.44
CA PRO A 50 -6.38 -10.52 1.20
C PRO A 50 -6.68 -11.64 2.19
N HIS A 51 -7.88 -11.69 2.77
CA HIS A 51 -8.27 -12.72 3.74
C HIS A 51 -8.34 -14.15 3.16
N ASN A 52 -8.34 -14.29 1.84
CA ASN A 52 -8.29 -15.59 1.17
C ASN A 52 -6.85 -16.10 0.98
N PHE A 53 -5.83 -15.36 1.40
CA PHE A 53 -4.42 -15.69 1.22
C PHE A 53 -3.73 -15.92 2.57
N GLU A 54 -2.63 -16.68 2.53
CA GLU A 54 -1.79 -16.91 3.70
C GLU A 54 -1.37 -15.57 4.35
N TYR A 55 -1.34 -15.54 5.69
CA TYR A 55 -1.09 -14.34 6.49
C TYR A 55 -2.09 -13.19 6.28
N ASN A 56 -3.22 -13.43 5.62
CA ASN A 56 -4.14 -12.39 5.15
C ASN A 56 -3.44 -11.34 4.27
N TRP A 57 -2.46 -11.77 3.48
CA TRP A 57 -1.66 -10.89 2.64
C TRP A 57 -1.52 -11.43 1.22
N VAL A 58 -1.59 -10.53 0.24
CA VAL A 58 -1.40 -10.88 -1.16
C VAL A 58 -0.56 -9.84 -1.87
N LYS A 59 0.36 -10.29 -2.73
CA LYS A 59 1.06 -9.41 -3.65
C LYS A 59 0.09 -8.93 -4.73
N GLN A 60 -0.33 -7.68 -4.58
CA GLN A 60 -1.12 -6.92 -5.53
C GLN A 60 -0.57 -5.49 -5.52
N GLN A 61 -0.63 -4.79 -6.66
CA GLN A 61 -0.24 -3.38 -6.70
C GLN A 61 -1.33 -2.55 -5.98
N TYR A 62 -0.91 -1.62 -5.14
CA TYR A 62 -1.83 -0.75 -4.39
C TYR A 62 -1.65 0.74 -4.72
N LEU A 63 -0.44 1.12 -5.11
CA LEU A 63 -0.14 2.46 -5.60
C LEU A 63 -0.50 2.59 -7.09
N PRO A 64 -0.79 3.81 -7.58
CA PRO A 64 -0.87 4.08 -9.02
C PRO A 64 0.40 3.68 -9.76
N ASP A 65 0.31 3.50 -11.08
CA ASP A 65 1.40 3.02 -11.94
C ASP A 65 2.66 3.91 -11.81
N GLU A 66 2.44 5.22 -11.70
CA GLU A 66 3.46 6.26 -11.55
C GLU A 66 4.25 6.15 -10.23
N LEU A 67 3.71 5.44 -9.24
CA LEU A 67 4.28 5.28 -7.90
C LEU A 67 4.67 3.83 -7.59
N VAL A 68 4.61 2.92 -8.56
CA VAL A 68 5.03 1.53 -8.36
C VAL A 68 6.49 1.47 -7.91
N GLY A 69 6.76 0.68 -6.87
CA GLY A 69 8.09 0.56 -6.26
C GLY A 69 8.42 1.64 -5.22
N ARG A 70 7.61 2.70 -5.09
CA ARG A 70 7.81 3.73 -4.07
C ARG A 70 7.58 3.17 -2.67
N THR A 71 8.48 3.50 -1.75
CA THR A 71 8.36 3.16 -0.33
C THR A 71 8.46 4.44 0.51
N PHE A 72 7.35 4.83 1.14
CA PHE A 72 7.30 5.99 2.04
C PHE A 72 7.71 5.63 3.47
N TYR A 73 7.17 4.53 4.00
CA TYR A 73 7.47 4.09 5.36
C TYR A 73 8.77 3.27 5.41
N LYS A 74 9.84 3.93 5.83
CA LYS A 74 11.15 3.33 6.05
C LYS A 74 11.30 2.92 7.51
N LEU A 75 11.02 1.66 7.79
CA LEU A 75 11.15 1.08 9.13
C LEU A 75 12.55 1.32 9.71
N THR A 76 12.60 1.66 10.99
CA THR A 76 13.83 1.66 11.80
C THR A 76 13.99 0.31 12.52
N GLU A 77 15.01 0.20 13.35
CA GLU A 77 15.21 -0.93 14.27
C GLU A 77 14.73 -0.60 15.69
N ASN A 78 14.01 0.50 15.91
CA ASN A 78 13.67 0.95 17.26
C ASN A 78 12.34 0.34 17.75
N GLY A 79 12.37 -0.28 18.93
CA GLY A 79 11.18 -0.76 19.62
C GLY A 79 10.35 -1.73 18.77
N TYR A 80 9.04 -1.45 18.66
CA TYR A 80 8.08 -2.31 17.98
C TYR A 80 8.30 -2.39 16.46
N GLU A 81 9.03 -1.45 15.85
CA GLU A 81 9.31 -1.49 14.41
C GLU A 81 10.13 -2.72 14.00
N LYS A 82 10.91 -3.31 14.93
CA LYS A 82 11.57 -4.62 14.70
C LYS A 82 10.56 -5.72 14.40
N SER A 83 9.46 -5.78 15.15
CA SER A 83 8.39 -6.76 14.95
C SER A 83 7.66 -6.53 13.63
N ILE A 84 7.44 -5.28 13.24
CA ILE A 84 6.87 -4.93 11.94
C ILE A 84 7.80 -5.40 10.80
N ARG A 85 9.10 -5.18 10.92
CA ARG A 85 10.07 -5.66 9.92
C ARG A 85 10.10 -7.17 9.83
N ALA A 86 10.09 -7.87 10.96
CA ALA A 86 10.03 -9.33 11.01
C ALA A 86 8.77 -9.85 10.29
N TYR A 87 7.62 -9.20 10.50
CA TYR A 87 6.39 -9.52 9.79
C TYR A 87 6.51 -9.29 8.28
N PHE A 88 7.12 -8.17 7.84
CA PHE A 88 7.30 -7.88 6.42
C PHE A 88 8.19 -8.91 5.71
N ARG A 89 9.23 -9.41 6.37
CA ARG A 89 10.04 -10.53 5.88
C ARG A 89 9.22 -11.81 5.79
N ARG A 90 8.40 -12.11 6.80
CA ARG A 90 7.56 -13.32 6.83
C ARG A 90 6.57 -13.38 5.66
N ILE A 91 5.99 -12.25 5.27
CA ILE A 91 5.06 -12.16 4.13
C ILE A 91 5.77 -11.93 2.78
N GLY A 92 7.10 -11.93 2.73
CA GLY A 92 7.87 -11.72 1.48
C GLY A 92 7.72 -10.31 0.88
N LYS A 93 7.36 -9.31 1.70
CA LYS A 93 7.30 -7.89 1.29
C LYS A 93 8.68 -7.23 1.35
N MET A 94 9.61 -7.81 2.10
CA MET A 94 10.99 -7.34 2.29
C MET A 94 11.97 -8.49 2.08
#